data_AF-A0A0K6IVL7-F1
#
_entry.id   AF-A0A0K6IVL7-F1
#
_cell.length_a   1.000
_cell.length_b   1.000
_cell.length_c   1.000
_cell.angle_alpha   90.00
_cell.angle_beta   90.00
_cell.angle_gamma   90.00
#
_symmetry.space_group_name_H-M   'P 1'
#
loop_
_entity.id
_entity.type
_entity.pdbx_description
1 polymer ?
#
loop_
_entity_poly.entity_id
_entity_poly.type
_entity_poly.pdbx_seq_one_letter_code
_entity_poly.pdbx_strand_id
1 'polypeptide(L)'
;MKTRRWLTTALFAALLGTTLLGLGKPAAAAGPYKDEYKLSTVLGEAFPWGWGAKRWAELVDEKTQGRIKIKVYPGASLVSGDQTKEFTALRQGVIDMAVGSTINWSPQVKELNLFALPFLMPDQRALEALTQGRVGKKLFDTLAERLCNLFSVNFRGVGHDAGVTG
;
A
#
# COMPACT_ATOMS: atom_id res chain seq x y z
N MET A 1 20.94 -64.03 34.47
CA MET A 1 21.89 -62.91 34.66
C MET A 1 22.61 -62.61 33.34
N LYS A 2 22.31 -61.45 32.71
CA LYS A 2 23.20 -60.59 31.88
C LYS A 2 22.36 -59.62 31.02
N THR A 3 21.43 -58.94 31.69
CA THR A 3 20.69 -57.76 31.24
C THR A 3 21.58 -56.53 31.43
N ARG A 4 22.40 -56.13 30.45
CA ARG A 4 23.18 -54.86 30.55
C ARG A 4 23.80 -54.33 29.26
N ARG A 5 23.27 -54.68 28.08
CA ARG A 5 23.87 -54.28 26.79
C ARG A 5 22.91 -53.59 25.80
N TRP A 6 21.70 -53.26 26.24
CA TRP A 6 20.62 -52.70 25.40
C TRP A 6 20.29 -51.23 25.70
N LEU A 7 20.94 -50.61 26.68
CA LEU A 7 20.67 -49.22 27.08
C LEU A 7 21.55 -48.17 26.39
N THR A 8 22.64 -48.57 25.73
CA THR A 8 23.54 -47.62 25.05
C THR A 8 23.16 -47.33 23.60
N THR A 9 22.33 -48.16 22.97
CA THR A 9 21.89 -47.97 21.58
C THR A 9 20.66 -47.06 21.46
N ALA A 10 19.97 -46.78 22.58
CA ALA A 10 18.77 -45.95 22.59
C ALA A 10 19.05 -44.43 22.67
N LEU A 11 20.26 -44.01 23.07
CA LEU A 11 20.59 -42.59 23.21
C LEU A 11 21.05 -41.90 21.92
N PHE A 12 21.42 -42.64 20.87
CA PHE A 12 21.88 -42.05 19.59
C PHE A 12 20.76 -41.85 18.56
N ALA A 13 19.60 -42.49 18.73
CA ALA A 13 18.45 -42.31 17.84
C ALA A 13 17.57 -41.09 18.18
N ALA A 14 17.81 -40.45 19.34
CA ALA A 14 17.03 -39.29 19.80
C ALA A 14 17.56 -37.94 19.27
N LEU A 15 18.66 -37.91 18.51
CA LEU A 15 19.28 -36.68 17.99
C LEU A 15 19.09 -36.44 16.48
N LEU A 16 18.35 -37.32 15.78
CA LEU A 16 18.09 -37.20 14.34
C LEU A 16 16.61 -36.89 14.00
N GLY A 17 15.76 -36.65 15.00
CA GLY A 17 14.30 -36.51 14.81
C GLY A 17 13.73 -35.08 14.90
N THR A 18 14.52 -34.05 15.16
CA THR A 18 14.01 -32.71 15.55
C THR A 18 14.40 -31.56 14.61
N THR A 19 14.45 -31.80 13.29
CA THR A 19 14.64 -30.73 12.28
C THR A 19 13.55 -30.67 11.21
N LEU A 20 12.29 -31.00 11.54
CA LEU A 20 11.16 -30.90 10.60
C LEU A 20 10.03 -29.93 11.01
N LEU A 21 10.30 -28.98 11.91
CA LEU A 21 9.35 -27.91 12.24
C LEU A 21 9.96 -26.52 11.99
N GLY A 22 10.52 -26.35 10.78
CA GLY A 22 10.62 -25.03 10.16
C GLY A 22 9.23 -24.62 9.70
N LEU A 23 8.45 -24.06 10.63
CA LEU A 23 7.16 -23.41 10.39
C LEU A 23 7.30 -22.39 9.26
N GLY A 24 6.96 -22.80 8.04
CA GLY A 24 6.47 -21.89 7.02
C GLY A 24 5.24 -21.22 7.64
N LYS A 25 5.36 -19.93 7.96
CA LYS A 25 4.19 -19.11 8.31
C LYS A 25 3.14 -19.37 7.23
N PRO A 26 1.93 -19.86 7.57
CA PRO A 26 0.86 -19.81 6.59
C PRO A 26 0.75 -18.33 6.21
N ALA A 27 0.98 -18.03 4.94
CA ALA A 27 0.63 -16.72 4.40
C ALA A 27 -0.80 -16.50 4.84
N ALA A 28 -1.04 -15.45 5.64
CA ALA A 28 -2.39 -15.10 6.07
C ALA A 28 -3.23 -15.10 4.79
N ALA A 29 -4.20 -16.02 4.71
CA ALA A 29 -5.13 -16.03 3.61
C ALA A 29 -5.78 -14.65 3.63
N ALA A 30 -5.38 -13.80 2.68
CA ALA A 30 -6.03 -12.53 2.46
C ALA A 30 -7.53 -12.83 2.40
N GLY A 31 -8.32 -12.09 3.19
CA GLY A 31 -9.77 -12.26 3.21
C GLY A 31 -10.35 -12.23 1.79
N PRO A 32 -11.59 -12.72 1.59
CA PRO A 32 -12.18 -12.83 0.26
C PRO A 32 -12.02 -11.50 -0.50
N TYR A 33 -11.39 -11.58 -1.67
CA TYR A 33 -11.19 -10.42 -2.54
C TYR A 33 -12.55 -9.84 -2.94
N LYS A 34 -12.65 -8.53 -3.07
CA LYS A 34 -13.85 -7.89 -3.61
C LYS A 34 -13.97 -8.22 -5.09
N ASP A 35 -15.21 -8.38 -5.56
CA ASP A 35 -15.51 -8.60 -6.98
C ASP A 35 -14.99 -7.46 -7.87
N GLU A 36 -15.05 -6.23 -7.35
CA GLU A 36 -14.53 -5.03 -8.01
C GLU A 36 -13.99 -4.04 -6.98
N TYR A 37 -12.77 -3.57 -7.18
CA TYR A 37 -12.16 -2.50 -6.41
C TYR A 37 -12.29 -1.17 -7.17
N LYS A 38 -12.74 -0.12 -6.47
CA LYS A 38 -12.93 1.21 -7.06
C LYS A 38 -11.70 2.08 -6.83
N LEU A 39 -11.07 2.49 -7.93
CA LEU A 39 -9.95 3.43 -7.90
C LEU A 39 -10.41 4.80 -8.40
N SER A 40 -10.28 5.84 -7.57
CA SER A 40 -10.54 7.23 -7.96
C SER A 40 -9.26 7.94 -8.41
N THR A 41 -9.31 8.71 -9.50
CA THR A 41 -8.21 9.62 -9.86
C THR A 41 -8.71 11.05 -9.84
N VAL A 42 -7.93 11.96 -9.25
CA VAL A 42 -8.24 13.40 -9.21
C VAL A 42 -8.34 14.02 -10.61
N LEU A 43 -7.50 13.56 -11.54
CA LEU A 43 -7.44 14.05 -12.91
C LEU A 43 -8.22 13.14 -13.86
N GLY A 44 -8.53 13.66 -15.06
CA GLY A 44 -9.17 12.91 -16.13
C GLY A 44 -8.27 11.81 -16.73
N GLU A 45 -8.86 10.91 -17.51
CA GLU A 45 -8.14 9.77 -18.14
C GLU A 45 -6.97 10.22 -19.05
N ALA A 46 -7.11 11.37 -19.71
CA ALA A 46 -6.08 11.92 -20.60
C ALA A 46 -4.79 12.38 -19.89
N PHE A 47 -4.80 12.49 -18.56
CA PHE A 47 -3.63 12.91 -17.79
C PHE A 47 -2.76 11.72 -17.40
N PRO A 48 -1.45 11.92 -17.10
CA PRO A 48 -0.54 10.86 -16.69
C PRO A 48 -1.06 9.99 -15.54
N TRP A 49 -1.86 10.57 -14.63
CA TRP A 49 -2.43 9.85 -13.49
C TRP A 49 -3.55 8.89 -13.91
N GLY A 50 -4.38 9.29 -14.88
CA GLY A 50 -5.42 8.43 -15.46
C GLY A 50 -4.80 7.27 -16.24
N TRP A 51 -3.79 7.55 -17.07
CA TRP A 51 -3.01 6.54 -17.77
C TRP A 51 -2.32 5.56 -16.81
N GLY A 52 -1.67 6.08 -15.77
CA GLY A 52 -1.00 5.27 -14.75
C GLY A 52 -1.97 4.36 -14.01
N ALA A 53 -3.12 4.89 -13.58
CA ALA A 53 -4.16 4.11 -12.92
C ALA A 53 -4.73 3.00 -13.82
N LYS A 54 -4.96 3.29 -15.10
CA LYS A 54 -5.44 2.30 -16.08
C LYS A 54 -4.41 1.20 -16.31
N ARG A 55 -3.15 1.58 -16.57
CA ARG A 55 -2.08 0.59 -16.77
C ARG A 55 -1.86 -0.26 -15.53
N TRP A 56 -2.00 0.32 -14.34
CA TRP A 56 -1.91 -0.43 -13.10
C TRP A 56 -3.06 -1.43 -12.94
N ALA A 57 -4.30 -1.02 -13.22
CA ALA A 57 -5.45 -1.91 -13.20
C ALA A 57 -5.28 -3.11 -14.15
N GLU A 58 -4.76 -2.88 -15.36
CA GLU A 58 -4.42 -3.95 -16.32
C GLU A 58 -3.35 -4.90 -15.76
N LEU A 59 -2.26 -4.36 -15.22
CA LEU A 59 -1.17 -5.17 -14.66
C LEU A 59 -1.62 -6.00 -13.45
N VAL A 60 -2.54 -5.49 -12.64
CA VAL A 60 -3.12 -6.24 -11.53
C VAL A 60 -4.00 -7.36 -12.04
N ASP A 61 -4.86 -7.11 -13.03
CA ASP A 61 -5.68 -8.16 -13.65
C ASP A 61 -4.80 -9.28 -14.24
N GLU A 62 -3.75 -8.91 -15.00
CA GLU A 62 -2.77 -9.83 -15.57
C GLU A 62 -2.05 -10.66 -14.49
N LYS A 63 -1.48 -10.00 -13.47
CA LYS A 63 -0.69 -10.68 -12.41
C LYS A 63 -1.54 -11.50 -11.46
N THR A 64 -2.80 -11.11 -11.28
CA THR A 64 -3.73 -11.82 -10.41
C THR A 64 -4.55 -12.86 -11.16
N GLN A 65 -4.35 -13.00 -12.48
CA GLN A 65 -5.10 -13.90 -13.35
C GLN A 65 -6.62 -13.65 -13.26
N GLY A 66 -7.01 -12.38 -13.24
CA GLY A 66 -8.41 -11.95 -13.15
C GLY A 66 -9.04 -12.06 -11.76
N ARG A 67 -8.27 -12.42 -10.72
CA ARG A 67 -8.78 -12.50 -9.33
C ARG A 67 -9.06 -11.13 -8.72
N ILE A 68 -8.32 -10.09 -9.12
CA ILE A 68 -8.51 -8.72 -8.64
C ILE A 68 -8.87 -7.86 -9.84
N LYS A 69 -10.10 -7.33 -9.84
CA LYS A 69 -10.57 -6.38 -10.85
C LYS A 69 -10.62 -4.98 -10.27
N ILE A 70 -9.99 -4.04 -10.97
CA ILE A 70 -9.96 -2.63 -10.56
C ILE A 70 -10.66 -1.80 -11.62
N LYS A 71 -11.62 -1.00 -11.18
CA LYS A 71 -12.33 -0.04 -12.02
C LYS A 71 -11.87 1.37 -11.69
N VAL A 72 -11.34 2.05 -12.72
CA VAL A 72 -10.83 3.41 -12.62
C VAL A 72 -11.96 4.41 -12.85
N TYR A 73 -12.08 5.38 -11.93
CA TYR A 73 -13.06 6.45 -11.94
C TYR A 73 -12.33 7.81 -12.03
N PRO A 74 -12.24 8.39 -13.23
CA PRO A 74 -11.47 9.61 -13.44
C PRO A 74 -12.20 10.87 -12.97
N GLY A 75 -11.42 11.93 -12.69
CA GLY A 75 -11.92 13.26 -12.36
C GLY A 75 -12.66 13.35 -11.03
N ALA A 76 -12.29 12.54 -10.03
CA ALA A 76 -12.97 12.45 -8.74
C ALA A 76 -14.48 12.22 -8.87
N SER A 77 -14.92 11.47 -9.90
CA SER A 77 -16.34 11.27 -10.20
C SER A 77 -17.11 10.57 -9.08
N LEU A 78 -16.43 9.75 -8.27
CA LEU A 78 -17.01 9.06 -7.10
C LEU A 78 -17.39 10.01 -5.96
N VAL A 79 -16.87 11.23 -5.96
CA VAL A 79 -17.18 12.30 -4.99
C VAL A 79 -17.72 13.54 -5.69
N SER A 80 -18.35 13.36 -6.86
CA SER A 80 -18.97 14.44 -7.63
C SER A 80 -17.98 15.55 -8.02
N GLY A 81 -16.70 15.21 -8.25
CA GLY A 81 -15.65 16.16 -8.63
C GLY A 81 -15.00 16.88 -7.43
N ASP A 82 -15.48 16.66 -6.20
CA ASP A 82 -14.94 17.30 -5.01
C ASP A 82 -13.77 16.50 -4.42
N GLN A 83 -12.56 16.84 -4.88
CA GLN A 83 -11.32 16.16 -4.52
C GLN A 83 -11.02 16.19 -3.01
N THR A 84 -11.59 17.15 -2.26
CA THR A 84 -11.40 17.24 -0.80
C THR A 84 -12.16 16.15 -0.04
N LYS A 85 -13.18 15.56 -0.67
CA LYS A 85 -13.99 14.47 -0.10
C LYS A 85 -13.42 13.08 -0.39
N GLU A 86 -12.46 12.94 -1.30
CA GLU A 86 -11.86 11.63 -1.61
C GLU A 86 -11.25 10.97 -0.38
N PHE A 87 -10.58 11.75 0.48
CA PHE A 87 -10.03 11.24 1.74
C PHE A 87 -11.10 10.65 2.66
N THR A 88 -12.23 11.34 2.80
CA THR A 88 -13.36 10.85 3.61
C THR A 88 -14.00 9.62 2.96
N ALA A 89 -14.16 9.61 1.64
CA ALA A 89 -14.74 8.51 0.89
C ALA A 89 -13.86 7.24 0.93
N LEU A 90 -12.53 7.38 0.94
CA LEU A 90 -11.59 6.30 1.21
C LEU A 90 -11.79 5.72 2.62
N ARG A 91 -11.86 6.58 3.63
CA ARG A 91 -12.07 6.14 5.02
C ARG A 91 -13.40 5.44 5.24
N GLN A 92 -14.43 5.84 4.50
CA GLN A 92 -15.76 5.22 4.55
C GLN A 92 -15.86 3.94 3.68
N GLY A 93 -14.81 3.60 2.91
CA GLY A 93 -14.82 2.45 2.01
C GLY A 93 -15.72 2.61 0.79
N VAL A 94 -16.15 3.84 0.48
CA VAL A 94 -16.88 4.17 -0.76
C VAL A 94 -15.95 4.07 -1.97
N ILE A 95 -14.69 4.47 -1.76
CA ILE A 95 -13.57 4.32 -2.68
C ILE A 95 -12.60 3.34 -2.03
N ASP A 96 -12.10 2.37 -2.78
CA ASP A 96 -11.10 1.43 -2.27
C ASP A 96 -9.69 2.02 -2.35
N MET A 97 -9.41 2.74 -3.44
CA MET A 97 -8.08 3.26 -3.77
C MET A 97 -8.19 4.64 -4.40
N ALA A 98 -7.22 5.52 -4.15
CA ALA A 98 -7.18 6.82 -4.80
C ALA A 98 -5.79 7.19 -5.28
N VAL A 99 -5.76 7.91 -6.40
CA VAL A 99 -4.60 8.64 -6.90
C VAL A 99 -4.91 10.12 -6.77
N GLY A 100 -4.39 10.72 -5.69
CA GLY A 100 -4.72 12.08 -5.29
C GLY A 100 -3.50 12.94 -4.93
N SER A 101 -3.76 14.23 -4.78
CA SER A 101 -2.77 15.21 -4.33
C SER A 101 -2.84 15.36 -2.81
N THR A 102 -1.68 15.40 -2.15
CA THR A 102 -1.62 15.67 -0.70
C THR A 102 -2.26 16.99 -0.28
N ILE A 103 -2.23 17.98 -1.16
CA ILE A 103 -2.79 19.31 -0.87
C ILE A 103 -4.30 19.21 -0.64
N ASN A 104 -5.00 18.31 -1.35
CA ASN A 104 -6.44 18.15 -1.21
C ASN A 104 -6.86 17.49 0.10
N TRP A 105 -5.94 16.77 0.75
CA TRP A 105 -6.18 16.02 1.98
C TRP A 105 -5.65 16.75 3.23
N SER A 106 -5.04 17.92 3.05
CA SER A 106 -4.52 18.73 4.15
C SER A 106 -5.56 19.21 5.16
N PRO A 107 -6.87 19.35 4.83
CA PRO A 107 -7.89 19.62 5.84
C PRO A 107 -8.07 18.46 6.84
N GLN A 108 -7.86 17.22 6.40
CA GLN A 108 -8.01 16.02 7.23
C GLN A 108 -6.68 15.56 7.86
N VAL A 109 -5.56 15.84 7.20
CA VAL A 109 -4.21 15.51 7.66
C VAL A 109 -3.37 16.79 7.65
N LYS A 110 -3.40 17.53 8.76
CA LYS A 110 -2.73 18.83 8.89
C LYS A 110 -1.25 18.76 8.56
N GLU A 111 -0.62 17.62 8.81
CA GLU A 111 0.78 17.34 8.54
C GLU A 111 1.13 17.43 7.05
N LEU A 112 0.16 17.23 6.14
CA LEU A 112 0.34 17.42 4.70
C LEU A 112 0.54 18.88 4.30
N ASN A 113 0.14 19.85 5.13
CA ASN A 113 0.38 21.28 4.88
C ASN A 113 1.87 21.62 4.79
N LEU A 114 2.75 20.77 5.32
CA LEU A 114 4.20 20.91 5.14
C LEU A 114 4.56 21.06 3.66
N PHE A 115 3.93 20.27 2.78
CA PHE A 115 4.18 20.31 1.33
C PHE A 115 3.51 21.48 0.61
N ALA A 116 2.66 22.23 1.32
CA ALA A 116 2.02 23.44 0.81
C ALA A 116 2.78 24.72 1.19
N LEU A 117 3.85 24.63 2.01
CA LEU A 117 4.62 25.79 2.42
C LEU A 117 5.41 26.40 1.25
N PRO A 118 5.30 27.72 1.04
CA PRO A 118 6.04 28.39 -0.03
C PRO A 118 7.55 28.31 0.25
N PHE A 119 8.33 28.10 -0.82
CA PHE A 119 9.81 28.02 -0.82
C PHE A 119 10.45 26.87 -0.04
N LEU A 120 9.68 25.97 0.58
CA LEU A 120 10.23 24.83 1.33
C LEU A 120 11.00 23.86 0.43
N MET A 121 10.56 23.70 -0.81
CA MET A 121 11.13 22.78 -1.80
C MET A 121 11.53 23.59 -3.03
N PRO A 122 12.72 24.24 -3.01
CA PRO A 122 13.16 25.12 -4.09
C PRO A 122 13.51 24.37 -5.38
N ASP A 123 13.86 23.09 -5.27
CA ASP A 123 14.21 22.22 -6.40
C ASP A 123 13.74 20.77 -6.17
N GLN A 124 13.88 19.95 -7.21
CA GLN A 124 13.45 18.55 -7.18
C GLN A 124 14.28 17.69 -6.19
N ARG A 125 15.55 18.04 -5.96
CA ARG A 125 16.39 17.32 -4.98
C ARG A 125 15.91 17.58 -3.56
N ALA A 126 15.48 18.80 -3.25
CA ALA A 126 14.90 19.14 -1.96
C ALA A 126 13.58 18.39 -1.73
N LEU A 127 12.75 18.24 -2.77
CA LEU A 127 11.52 17.45 -2.72
C LEU A 127 11.81 15.95 -2.52
N GLU A 128 12.77 15.38 -3.25
CA GLU A 128 13.20 13.98 -3.08
C GLU A 128 13.80 13.75 -1.69
N ALA A 129 14.63 14.66 -1.20
CA ALA A 129 15.22 14.58 0.15
C ALA A 129 14.13 14.64 1.24
N LEU A 130 13.09 15.46 1.06
CA LEU A 130 11.99 15.59 2.00
C LEU A 130 11.09 14.34 1.98
N THR A 131 10.74 13.84 0.80
CA THR A 131 9.84 12.68 0.62
C THR A 131 10.51 11.35 0.96
N GLN A 132 11.77 11.15 0.61
CA GLN A 132 12.53 9.93 0.92
C GLN A 132 13.19 9.97 2.31
N GLY A 133 13.32 11.16 2.89
CA GLY A 133 13.87 11.36 4.22
C GLY A 133 12.95 10.89 5.35
N ARG A 134 13.43 11.04 6.59
CA ARG A 134 12.70 10.62 7.81
C ARG A 134 11.32 11.31 7.93
N VAL A 135 11.21 12.55 7.49
CA VAL A 135 9.96 13.33 7.57
C VAL A 135 8.92 12.79 6.60
N GLY A 136 9.29 12.57 5.33
CA GLY A 136 8.41 11.94 4.35
C GLY A 136 7.97 10.55 4.78
N LYS A 137 8.89 9.68 5.21
CA LYS A 137 8.56 8.36 5.76
C LYS A 137 7.54 8.43 6.91
N LYS A 138 7.80 9.27 7.91
CA LYS A 138 6.87 9.45 9.04
C LYS A 138 5.49 9.94 8.59
N LEU A 139 5.44 10.79 7.56
CA LEU A 139 4.17 11.25 7.02
C LEU A 139 3.44 10.15 6.24
N PHE A 140 4.14 9.33 5.47
CA PHE A 140 3.56 8.14 4.83
C PHE A 140 3.05 7.14 5.85
N ASP A 141 3.78 6.90 6.94
CA ASP A 141 3.32 6.04 8.03
C ASP A 141 2.03 6.60 8.66
N THR A 142 2.00 7.91 8.93
CA THR A 142 0.79 8.59 9.44
C THR A 142 -0.39 8.47 8.45
N LEU A 143 -0.12 8.57 7.16
CA LEU A 143 -1.13 8.39 6.13
C LEU A 143 -1.61 6.94 6.06
N ALA A 144 -0.72 5.96 6.12
CA ALA A 144 -1.05 4.54 6.11
C ALA A 144 -1.88 4.14 7.35
N GLU A 145 -1.58 4.70 8.52
CA GLU A 145 -2.37 4.51 9.74
C GLU A 145 -3.80 5.09 9.60
N ARG A 146 -3.93 6.24 8.92
CA ARG A 146 -5.24 6.91 8.73
C ARG A 146 -6.01 6.40 7.51
N LEU A 147 -5.31 5.80 6.55
CA LEU A 147 -5.80 5.28 5.29
C LEU A 147 -5.17 3.90 5.07
N CYS A 148 -5.84 2.84 5.53
CA CYS A 148 -5.36 1.47 5.36
C CYS A 148 -5.15 1.06 3.89
N ASN A 149 -5.72 1.79 2.93
CA ASN A 149 -5.75 1.45 1.50
C ASN A 149 -5.22 2.57 0.59
N LEU A 150 -4.28 3.39 1.08
CA LEU A 150 -3.69 4.44 0.26
C LEU A 150 -2.74 3.84 -0.79
N PHE A 151 -3.04 4.03 -2.08
CA PHE A 151 -2.26 3.46 -3.18
C PHE A 151 -1.13 4.39 -3.68
N SER A 152 -1.45 5.64 -4.04
CA SER A 152 -0.42 6.57 -4.53
C SER A 152 -0.77 8.00 -4.16
N VAL A 153 0.27 8.74 -3.76
CA VAL A 153 0.17 10.14 -3.37
C VAL A 153 1.22 10.92 -4.14
N ASN A 154 0.76 11.92 -4.90
CA ASN A 154 1.67 12.81 -5.59
C ASN A 154 1.95 14.05 -4.73
N PHE A 155 3.23 14.27 -4.46
CA PHE A 155 3.74 15.52 -3.92
C PHE A 155 4.24 16.30 -5.12
N ARG A 156 3.64 17.47 -5.45
CA ARG A 156 4.00 18.32 -6.61
C ARG A 156 5.41 18.05 -7.17
N GLY A 157 5.53 17.18 -8.18
CA GLY A 157 6.81 16.86 -8.86
C GLY A 157 7.47 15.52 -8.53
N VAL A 158 7.03 14.77 -7.52
CA VAL A 158 7.50 13.40 -7.20
C VAL A 158 6.29 12.51 -6.88
N GLY A 159 6.10 11.47 -7.69
CA GLY A 159 5.19 10.38 -7.37
C GLY A 159 5.83 9.46 -6.34
N HIS A 160 5.13 9.18 -5.24
CA HIS A 160 5.52 8.14 -4.31
C HIS A 160 4.39 7.11 -4.24
N ASP A 161 4.69 5.90 -4.67
CA ASP A 161 3.78 4.77 -4.53
C ASP A 161 3.88 4.29 -3.09
N ALA A 162 2.76 4.31 -2.37
CA ALA A 162 2.66 3.60 -1.12
C ALA A 162 2.69 2.12 -1.49
N GLY A 163 3.88 1.52 -1.37
CA GLY A 163 4.07 0.10 -1.64
C GLY A 163 3.03 -0.69 -0.87
N VAL A 164 2.09 -1.29 -1.60
CA VAL A 164 1.22 -2.36 -1.08
C VAL A 164 2.17 -3.51 -0.75
N THR A 165 2.67 -3.53 0.49
CA THR A 165 3.42 -4.66 1.01
C THR A 165 2.50 -5.87 0.96
N GLY A 166 2.91 -6.86 0.16
CA GLY A 166 2.22 -8.14 0.01
C GLY A 166 2.24 -9.00 1.26
#